data_AF-A0A937Q0G1-F1
#
_entry.id   AF-A0A937Q0G1-F1
#
_cell.length_a   1.000
_cell.length_b   1.000
_cell.length_c   1.000
_cell.angle_alpha   90.00
_cell.angle_beta   90.00
_cell.angle_gamma   90.00
#
_symmetry.space_group_name_H-M   'P 1'
#
loop_
_entity.id
_entity.type
_entity.pdbx_description
1 polymer ?
#
loop_
_entity_poly.entity_id
_entity_poly.type
_entity_poly.pdbx_seq_one_letter_code
_entity_poly.pdbx_strand_id
1 'polypeptide(L)'
;MKDPCDNFAELLVDYADGQLSAEQSTKVADHLAECSDCRVTLDGLHRSLEIAQVIWQDNLSQTETIRIAASPRPRRRSWPRYAAAAVILIVSAVSITSRLMNNPPKSEATFAEIEQKITEAGAAARLLAATDLLAEQADAESIVKRQYRYVVQTYPETLAAAEAELRIR
;
A
#
# COMPACT_ATOMS: atom_id res chain seq x y z
N MET A 1 7.81 10.08 47.13
CA MET A 1 8.62 11.09 46.42
C MET A 1 8.36 10.79 44.95
N LYS A 2 7.61 11.65 44.25
CA LYS A 2 7.28 11.38 42.84
C LYS A 2 8.56 11.48 42.04
N ASP A 3 9.05 10.36 41.53
CA ASP A 3 10.19 10.38 40.62
C ASP A 3 9.83 11.27 39.42
N PRO A 4 10.75 12.13 38.97
CA PRO A 4 10.47 13.06 37.89
C PRO A 4 10.12 12.29 36.62
N CYS A 5 9.09 12.73 35.90
CA CYS A 5 8.60 12.10 34.68
C CYS A 5 9.70 11.86 33.63
N ASP A 6 10.73 12.71 33.62
CA ASP A 6 11.90 12.57 32.75
C ASP A 6 12.58 11.19 32.87
N ASN A 7 12.61 10.60 34.07
CA ASN A 7 13.19 9.28 34.29
C ASN A 7 12.38 8.14 33.65
N PHE A 8 11.09 8.37 33.37
CA PHE A 8 10.20 7.37 32.77
C PHE A 8 10.02 7.57 31.26
N ALA A 9 10.40 8.72 30.71
CA ALA A 9 10.19 9.03 29.29
C ALA A 9 10.82 7.99 28.36
N GLU A 10 12.06 7.55 28.66
CA GLU A 10 12.73 6.49 27.90
C GLU A 10 12.08 5.11 28.12
N LEU A 11 11.69 4.81 29.36
CA LEU A 11 11.06 3.54 29.73
C LEU A 11 9.65 3.39 29.16
N LEU A 12 8.93 4.48 28.88
CA LEU A 12 7.58 4.42 28.31
C LEU A 12 7.55 3.82 26.90
N VAL A 13 8.62 4.02 26.11
CA VAL A 13 8.74 3.42 24.77
C VAL A 13 8.89 1.91 24.89
N ASP A 14 9.87 1.46 25.68
CA ASP A 14 10.10 0.04 25.94
C ASP A 14 8.89 -0.63 26.61
N TYR A 15 8.16 0.11 27.44
CA TYR A 15 6.92 -0.35 28.07
C TYR A 15 5.81 -0.55 27.03
N ALA A 16 5.62 0.41 26.12
CA ALA A 16 4.64 0.32 25.03
C ALA A 16 4.93 -0.86 24.08
N ASP A 17 6.22 -1.14 23.84
CA ASP A 17 6.67 -2.27 23.02
C ASP A 17 6.67 -3.62 23.78
N GLY A 18 6.40 -3.60 25.09
CA GLY A 18 6.39 -4.80 25.94
C GLY A 18 7.79 -5.41 26.18
N GLN A 19 8.85 -4.61 26.05
CA GLN A 19 10.26 -5.06 26.12
C GLN A 19 10.88 -4.91 27.51
N LEU A 20 10.18 -4.29 28.46
CA LEU A 20 10.67 -4.14 29.83
C LEU A 20 10.60 -5.44 30.63
N SER A 21 11.57 -5.61 31.54
CA SER A 21 11.52 -6.66 32.55
C SER A 21 10.33 -6.46 33.50
N ALA A 22 9.82 -7.53 34.12
CA ALA A 22 8.69 -7.45 35.03
C ALA A 22 8.88 -6.43 36.17
N GLU A 23 10.12 -6.27 36.66
CA GLU A 23 10.46 -5.29 37.69
C GLU A 23 10.33 -3.85 37.18
N GLN A 24 10.82 -3.58 35.97
CA GLN A 24 10.73 -2.26 35.34
C GLN A 24 9.28 -1.93 34.94
N SER A 25 8.54 -2.90 34.39
CA SER A 25 7.13 -2.72 34.05
C SER A 25 6.28 -2.38 35.27
N THR A 26 6.55 -3.01 36.42
CA THR A 26 5.86 -2.68 37.67
C THR A 26 6.15 -1.23 38.10
N LYS A 27 7.42 -0.79 38.03
CA LYS A 27 7.80 0.59 38.35
C LYS A 27 7.10 1.62 37.45
N VAL A 28 7.03 1.33 36.15
CA VAL A 28 6.32 2.20 35.18
C VAL A 28 4.82 2.21 35.46
N ALA A 29 4.21 1.05 35.75
CA ALA A 29 2.79 0.94 36.08
C ALA A 29 2.42 1.72 37.34
N ASP A 30 3.24 1.66 38.38
CA ASP A 30 3.06 2.44 39.62
C ASP A 30 3.08 3.96 39.33
N HIS A 31 4.01 4.42 38.49
CA HIS A 31 4.06 5.82 38.06
C HIS A 31 2.82 6.22 37.24
N LEU A 32 2.40 5.38 36.31
CA LEU A 32 1.22 5.61 35.46
C LEU A 32 -0.08 5.67 36.26
N ALA A 33 -0.15 5.06 37.45
CA ALA A 33 -1.31 5.21 38.33
C ALA A 33 -1.47 6.67 38.83
N GLU A 34 -0.36 7.38 39.04
CA GLU A 34 -0.35 8.71 39.65
C GLU A 34 -0.13 9.87 38.67
N CYS A 35 0.35 9.60 37.46
CA CYS A 35 0.73 10.62 36.48
C CYS A 35 -0.19 10.63 35.25
N SER A 36 -0.95 11.71 35.06
CA SER A 36 -1.80 11.89 33.86
C SER A 36 -0.99 12.08 32.59
N ASP A 37 0.11 12.81 32.66
CA ASP A 37 0.85 13.24 31.48
C ASP A 37 1.55 12.05 30.82
N CYS A 38 2.15 11.17 31.64
CA CYS A 38 2.74 9.93 31.16
C CYS A 38 1.71 8.95 30.59
N ARG A 39 0.46 8.95 31.10
CA ARG A 39 -0.65 8.17 30.49
C ARG A 39 -0.99 8.69 29.08
N VAL A 40 -1.10 10.01 28.92
CA VAL A 40 -1.35 10.63 27.60
C VAL A 40 -0.23 10.29 26.61
N THR A 41 1.03 10.35 27.06
CA THR A 41 2.18 9.96 26.23
C THR A 41 2.12 8.48 25.83
N LEU A 42 1.82 7.59 26.78
CA LEU A 42 1.69 6.16 26.51
C LEU A 42 0.57 5.85 25.51
N ASP A 43 -0.59 6.51 25.65
CA ASP A 43 -1.70 6.35 24.71
C ASP A 43 -1.31 6.80 23.30
N GLY A 44 -0.52 7.88 23.18
CA GLY A 44 0.02 8.33 21.90
C GLY A 44 1.00 7.32 21.27
N LEU A 45 1.84 6.68 22.07
CA LEU A 45 2.75 5.62 21.63
C LEU A 45 1.96 4.40 21.12
N HIS A 46 0.98 3.92 21.88
CA HIS A 46 0.13 2.80 21.45
C HIS A 46 -0.61 3.10 20.15
N ARG A 47 -1.19 4.29 20.01
CA ARG A 47 -1.89 4.68 18.77
C ARG A 47 -0.95 4.72 17.56
N SER A 48 0.29 5.14 17.77
CA SER A 48 1.32 5.13 16.72
C SER A 48 1.66 3.69 16.30
N LEU A 49 1.79 2.77 17.25
CA LEU A 49 2.02 1.35 16.99
C LEU A 49 0.84 0.69 16.27
N GLU A 50 -0.39 0.99 16.66
CA GLU A 50 -1.61 0.49 15.99
C GLU A 50 -1.64 0.88 14.51
N ILE A 51 -1.41 2.16 14.21
CA ILE A 51 -1.38 2.66 12.82
C ILE A 51 -0.28 1.94 12.03
N ALA A 52 0.90 1.83 12.62
CA ALA A 52 2.03 1.20 11.95
C ALA A 52 1.77 -0.31 11.71
N GLN A 53 1.15 -1.02 12.65
CA GLN A 53 0.75 -2.41 12.52
C GLN A 53 -0.22 -2.64 11.35
N VAL A 54 -1.22 -1.76 11.18
CA VAL A 54 -2.15 -1.82 10.03
C VAL A 54 -1.39 -1.68 8.71
N ILE A 55 -0.46 -0.72 8.62
CA ILE A 55 0.35 -0.51 7.42
C ILE A 55 1.21 -1.74 7.11
N TRP A 56 1.82 -2.38 8.12
CA TRP A 56 2.66 -3.55 7.88
C TRP A 56 1.87 -4.80 7.52
N GLN A 57 0.74 -5.07 8.15
CA GLN A 57 -0.12 -6.22 7.81
C GLN A 57 -0.65 -6.15 6.37
N ASP A 58 -0.99 -4.94 5.91
CA ASP A 58 -1.43 -4.69 4.53
C ASP A 58 -0.32 -4.89 3.48
N ASN A 59 0.95 -4.78 3.87
CA ASN A 59 2.09 -4.96 2.99
C ASN A 59 2.62 -6.40 2.99
N LEU A 60 2.50 -7.14 4.10
CA LEU A 60 2.94 -8.54 4.17
C LEU A 60 2.11 -9.46 3.26
N SER A 61 0.81 -9.23 3.15
CA SER A 61 -0.08 -9.95 2.22
C SER A 61 0.27 -9.74 0.74
N GLN A 62 0.96 -8.66 0.39
CA GLN A 62 1.44 -8.40 -0.98
C GLN A 62 2.76 -9.11 -1.30
N THR A 63 3.56 -9.50 -0.29
CA THR A 63 4.88 -10.10 -0.51
C THR A 63 4.87 -11.62 -0.75
N GLU A 64 3.76 -12.31 -0.49
CA GLU A 64 3.66 -13.78 -0.67
C GLU A 64 3.61 -14.25 -2.13
N THR A 65 3.41 -13.36 -3.11
CA THR A 65 3.19 -13.73 -4.53
C THR A 65 4.41 -13.61 -5.45
N ILE A 66 5.62 -13.37 -4.94
CA ILE A 66 6.82 -13.34 -5.78
C ILE A 66 7.22 -14.76 -6.22
N ARG A 67 6.53 -15.30 -7.23
CA ARG A 67 6.96 -16.50 -7.97
C ARG A 67 7.84 -16.06 -9.14
N ILE A 68 9.14 -16.25 -8.99
CA ILE A 68 10.09 -16.08 -10.10
C ILE A 68 9.87 -17.22 -11.10
N ALA A 69 9.10 -16.96 -12.15
CA ALA A 69 8.92 -17.91 -13.24
C ALA A 69 10.24 -18.06 -14.02
N ALA A 70 10.84 -19.24 -13.97
CA ALA A 70 12.01 -19.56 -14.79
C ALA A 70 11.60 -19.64 -16.27
N SER A 71 12.17 -18.76 -17.10
CA SER A 71 11.96 -18.75 -18.54
C SER A 71 12.45 -20.06 -19.19
N PRO A 72 11.61 -20.75 -20.01
CA PRO A 72 12.05 -21.92 -20.76
C PRO A 72 12.96 -21.50 -21.92
N ARG A 73 14.20 -22.02 -21.93
CA ARG A 73 15.14 -21.83 -23.05
C ARG A 73 14.59 -22.48 -24.33
N PRO A 74 14.60 -21.77 -25.48
CA PRO A 74 14.15 -22.36 -26.74
C PRO A 74 15.16 -23.41 -27.24
N ARG A 75 14.71 -24.66 -27.33
CA ARG A 75 15.49 -25.78 -27.87
C ARG A 75 15.54 -25.66 -29.39
N ARG A 76 16.70 -25.32 -29.96
CA ARG A 76 16.94 -25.31 -31.41
C ARG A 76 16.74 -26.72 -31.97
N ARG A 77 15.58 -26.95 -32.59
CA ARG A 77 15.32 -28.13 -33.41
C ARG A 77 15.54 -27.73 -34.86
N SER A 78 16.75 -27.97 -35.36
CA SER A 78 16.97 -27.99 -36.80
C SER A 78 16.16 -29.15 -37.37
N TRP A 79 15.56 -28.98 -38.55
CA TRP A 79 15.40 -30.03 -39.56
C TRP A 79 15.24 -29.35 -40.92
N PRO A 80 16.00 -29.79 -41.94
CA PRO A 80 16.02 -29.14 -43.23
C PRO A 80 15.01 -29.80 -44.20
N ARG A 81 14.61 -29.01 -45.21
CA ARG A 81 14.03 -29.41 -46.51
C ARG A 81 12.59 -29.93 -46.55
N TYR A 82 11.63 -29.00 -46.69
CA TYR A 82 10.49 -29.14 -47.60
C TYR A 82 10.13 -27.76 -48.20
N ALA A 83 10.89 -27.35 -49.21
CA ALA A 83 10.61 -26.15 -50.00
C ALA A 83 9.81 -26.55 -51.26
N ALA A 84 8.49 -26.49 -51.18
CA ALA A 84 7.62 -26.41 -52.37
C ALA A 84 6.15 -26.04 -52.05
N ALA A 85 5.67 -26.24 -50.82
CA ALA A 85 4.29 -25.88 -50.43
C ALA A 85 4.17 -24.54 -49.67
N ALA A 86 5.25 -23.77 -49.59
CA ALA A 86 5.37 -22.65 -48.64
C ALA A 86 4.77 -21.31 -49.14
N VAL A 87 4.61 -21.08 -50.44
CA VAL A 87 4.29 -19.72 -50.94
C VAL A 87 2.88 -19.28 -50.57
N ILE A 88 1.89 -20.18 -50.63
CA ILE A 88 0.48 -19.85 -50.29
C ILE A 88 0.30 -19.66 -48.78
N LEU A 89 1.03 -20.43 -47.96
CA LEU A 89 1.03 -20.26 -46.50
C LEU A 89 1.78 -18.99 -46.08
N ILE A 90 2.83 -18.58 -46.79
CA ILE A 90 3.57 -17.34 -46.49
C ILE A 90 2.70 -16.12 -46.79
N VAL A 91 2.01 -16.04 -47.93
CA VAL A 91 1.18 -14.86 -48.26
C VAL A 91 0.00 -14.70 -47.29
N SER A 92 -0.66 -15.81 -46.93
CA SER A 92 -1.73 -15.78 -45.93
C SER A 92 -1.20 -15.45 -44.52
N ALA A 93 -0.07 -16.04 -44.12
CA ALA A 93 0.56 -15.72 -42.84
C ALA A 93 1.03 -14.25 -42.77
N VAL A 94 1.64 -13.72 -43.83
CA VAL A 94 2.08 -12.31 -43.93
C VAL A 94 0.88 -11.35 -43.91
N SER A 95 -0.24 -11.71 -44.54
CA SER A 95 -1.44 -10.89 -44.51
C SER A 95 -2.11 -10.89 -43.14
N ILE A 96 -2.14 -12.05 -42.45
CA ILE A 96 -2.66 -12.18 -41.09
C ILE A 96 -1.77 -11.45 -40.08
N THR A 97 -0.45 -11.60 -40.17
CA THR A 97 0.48 -10.89 -39.28
C THR A 97 0.49 -9.39 -39.54
N SER A 98 0.41 -8.95 -40.80
CA SER A 98 0.28 -7.53 -41.13
C SER A 98 -1.03 -6.93 -40.60
N ARG A 99 -2.15 -7.66 -40.65
CA ARG A 99 -3.42 -7.20 -40.06
C ARG A 99 -3.38 -7.16 -38.53
N LEU A 100 -2.72 -8.12 -37.88
CA LEU A 100 -2.54 -8.12 -36.42
C LEU A 100 -1.55 -7.04 -35.95
N MET A 101 -0.56 -6.68 -36.76
CA MET A 101 0.36 -5.57 -36.45
C MET A 101 -0.29 -4.20 -36.68
N ASN A 102 -1.18 -4.07 -37.67
CA ASN A 102 -1.87 -2.82 -37.97
C ASN A 102 -3.12 -2.57 -37.13
N ASN A 103 -3.73 -3.62 -36.57
CA ASN A 103 -4.81 -3.53 -35.60
C ASN A 103 -4.33 -4.18 -34.29
N PRO A 104 -3.61 -3.46 -33.41
CA PRO A 104 -3.49 -3.93 -32.04
C PRO A 104 -4.92 -4.15 -31.52
N PRO A 105 -5.25 -5.32 -30.94
CA PRO A 105 -6.53 -5.50 -30.28
C PRO A 105 -6.65 -4.38 -29.26
N LYS A 106 -7.77 -3.64 -29.27
CA LYS A 106 -8.10 -2.69 -28.20
C LYS A 106 -7.97 -3.48 -26.91
N SER A 107 -6.91 -3.20 -26.16
CA SER A 107 -6.45 -4.03 -25.06
C SER A 107 -7.61 -4.25 -24.10
N GLU A 108 -8.08 -5.48 -23.98
CA GLU A 108 -8.63 -5.93 -22.69
C GLU A 108 -7.53 -5.63 -21.67
N ALA A 109 -7.88 -4.91 -20.61
CA ALA A 109 -6.92 -4.46 -19.61
C ALA A 109 -6.02 -5.65 -19.23
N THR A 110 -4.72 -5.49 -19.43
CA THR A 110 -3.80 -6.59 -19.14
C THR A 110 -3.90 -6.89 -17.65
N PHE A 111 -3.65 -8.15 -17.25
CA PHE A 111 -3.70 -8.52 -15.83
C PHE A 111 -2.87 -7.57 -14.94
N ALA A 112 -1.70 -7.15 -15.43
CA ALA A 112 -0.86 -6.17 -14.76
C ALA A 112 -1.52 -4.78 -14.61
N GLU A 113 -2.28 -4.34 -15.60
CA GLU A 113 -3.04 -3.07 -15.53
C GLU A 113 -4.20 -3.17 -14.53
N ILE A 114 -4.86 -4.32 -14.48
CA ILE A 114 -5.93 -4.59 -13.48
C ILE A 114 -5.32 -4.59 -12.07
N GLU A 115 -4.19 -5.26 -11.88
CA GLU A 115 -3.48 -5.31 -10.60
C GLU A 115 -3.03 -3.91 -10.16
N GLN A 116 -2.48 -3.12 -11.09
CA GLN A 116 -2.11 -1.73 -10.84
C GLN A 116 -3.32 -0.90 -10.39
N LYS A 117 -4.46 -1.00 -11.09
CA LYS A 117 -5.69 -0.26 -10.73
C LYS A 117 -6.24 -0.66 -9.37
N ILE A 118 -6.16 -1.95 -9.00
CA ILE A 118 -6.57 -2.42 -7.67
C ILE A 118 -5.66 -1.81 -6.59
N THR A 119 -4.35 -1.81 -6.82
CA THR A 119 -3.38 -1.24 -5.88
C THR A 119 -3.56 0.27 -5.72
N GLU A 120 -3.75 1.00 -6.81
CA GLU A 120 -4.02 2.44 -6.81
C GLU A 120 -5.33 2.76 -6.08
N ALA A 121 -6.41 2.02 -6.36
CA ALA A 121 -7.68 2.19 -5.67
C ALA A 121 -7.57 1.90 -4.16
N GLY A 122 -6.85 0.85 -3.78
CA GLY A 122 -6.62 0.52 -2.37
C GLY A 122 -5.79 1.58 -1.64
N ALA A 123 -4.73 2.10 -2.26
CA ALA A 123 -3.93 3.19 -1.71
C ALA A 123 -4.77 4.47 -1.53
N ALA A 124 -5.56 4.84 -2.54
CA ALA A 124 -6.43 6.01 -2.48
C ALA A 124 -7.51 5.89 -1.39
N ALA A 125 -8.13 4.72 -1.25
CA ALA A 125 -9.14 4.46 -0.22
C ALA A 125 -8.59 4.60 1.21
N ARG A 126 -7.37 4.08 1.46
CA ARG A 126 -6.70 4.23 2.76
C ARG A 126 -6.39 5.69 3.08
N LEU A 127 -5.88 6.44 2.10
CA LEU A 127 -5.59 7.86 2.27
C LEU A 127 -6.87 8.66 2.54
N LEU A 128 -7.97 8.35 1.85
CA LEU A 128 -9.26 8.97 2.11
C LEU A 128 -9.74 8.67 3.54
N ALA A 129 -9.74 7.41 3.95
CA ALA A 129 -10.16 7.02 5.30
C ALA A 129 -9.33 7.69 6.40
N ALA A 130 -8.00 7.76 6.24
CA ALA A 130 -7.14 8.47 7.18
C ALA A 130 -7.44 9.97 7.22
N THR A 131 -7.73 10.57 6.06
CA THR A 131 -8.12 11.98 5.98
C THR A 131 -9.46 12.24 6.67
N ASP A 132 -10.41 11.32 6.56
CA ASP A 132 -11.72 11.42 7.22
C ASP A 132 -11.61 11.37 8.75
N LEU A 133 -10.73 10.51 9.28
CA LEU A 133 -10.43 10.47 10.71
C LEU A 133 -9.80 11.78 11.21
N LEU A 134 -8.96 12.42 10.39
CA LEU A 134 -8.39 13.73 10.72
C LEU A 134 -9.42 14.86 10.64
N ALA A 135 -10.44 14.73 9.79
CA ALA A 135 -11.51 15.71 9.65
C ALA A 135 -12.37 15.86 10.91
N GLU A 136 -12.40 14.85 11.78
CA GLU A 136 -13.08 14.92 13.08
C GLU A 136 -12.38 15.84 14.09
N GLN A 137 -11.13 16.25 13.82
CA GLN A 137 -10.35 17.12 14.70
C GLN A 137 -10.52 18.59 14.30
N ALA A 138 -10.87 19.44 15.28
CA ALA A 138 -11.25 20.84 15.06
C ALA A 138 -10.10 21.74 14.54
N ASP A 139 -8.84 21.33 14.68
CA ASP A 139 -7.64 22.08 14.31
C ASP A 139 -7.02 21.63 12.96
N ALA A 140 -7.55 20.59 12.32
CA ALA A 140 -6.93 19.96 11.16
C ALA A 140 -7.52 20.39 9.79
N GLU A 141 -8.49 21.31 9.73
CA GLU A 141 -9.26 21.62 8.52
C GLU A 141 -8.39 21.94 7.29
N SER A 142 -7.34 22.76 7.46
CA SER A 142 -6.45 23.15 6.37
C SER A 142 -5.59 21.99 5.83
N ILE A 143 -5.24 21.04 6.70
CA ILE A 143 -4.46 19.83 6.38
C ILE A 143 -5.37 18.84 5.67
N VAL A 144 -6.57 18.60 6.23
CA VAL A 144 -7.60 17.73 5.67
C VAL A 144 -7.96 18.15 4.24
N LYS A 145 -8.22 19.43 4.00
CA LYS A 145 -8.53 19.95 2.66
C LYS A 145 -7.36 19.82 1.67
N ARG A 146 -6.12 19.92 2.15
CA ARG A 146 -4.93 19.64 1.31
C ARG A 146 -4.87 18.16 0.96
N GLN A 147 -5.18 17.28 1.90
CA GLN A 147 -5.07 15.85 1.72
C GLN A 147 -6.15 15.27 0.81
N TYR A 148 -7.39 15.76 0.89
CA TYR A 148 -8.40 15.44 -0.12
C TYR A 148 -7.94 15.85 -1.52
N ARG A 149 -7.39 17.07 -1.71
CA ARG A 149 -6.88 17.49 -3.03
C ARG A 149 -5.75 16.60 -3.53
N TYR A 150 -4.88 16.14 -2.63
CA TYR A 150 -3.82 15.21 -2.98
C TYR A 150 -4.38 13.88 -3.51
N VAL A 151 -5.37 13.28 -2.82
CA VAL A 151 -6.03 12.05 -3.28
C VAL A 151 -6.62 12.22 -4.69
N VAL A 152 -7.30 13.35 -4.94
CA VAL A 152 -7.88 13.65 -6.26
C VAL A 152 -6.82 13.77 -7.35
N GLN A 153 -5.71 14.46 -7.07
CA GLN A 153 -4.65 14.70 -8.05
C GLN A 153 -3.81 13.44 -8.33
N THR A 154 -3.55 12.63 -7.32
CA THR A 154 -2.68 11.45 -7.44
C THR A 154 -3.43 10.22 -7.93
N TYR A 155 -4.72 10.07 -7.62
CA TYR A 155 -5.51 8.89 -7.94
C TYR A 155 -6.83 9.21 -8.66
N PRO A 156 -6.82 9.98 -9.75
CA PRO A 156 -8.01 10.59 -10.33
C PRO A 156 -9.07 9.59 -10.82
N GLU A 157 -8.68 8.38 -11.19
CA GLU A 157 -9.60 7.35 -11.71
C GLU A 157 -10.21 6.44 -10.61
N THR A 158 -9.99 6.77 -9.33
CA THR A 158 -10.45 5.95 -8.20
C THR A 158 -11.76 6.47 -7.60
N LEU A 159 -12.54 5.56 -7.01
CA LEU A 159 -13.74 5.92 -6.26
C LEU A 159 -13.42 6.89 -5.10
N ALA A 160 -12.28 6.68 -4.44
CA ALA A 160 -11.82 7.52 -3.34
C ALA A 160 -11.53 8.97 -3.78
N ALA A 161 -11.01 9.18 -4.99
CA ALA A 161 -10.87 10.52 -5.55
C ALA A 161 -12.22 11.19 -5.80
N ALA A 162 -13.19 10.47 -6.37
CA ALA A 162 -14.54 11.01 -6.55
C ALA A 162 -15.19 11.41 -5.20
N GLU A 163 -15.00 10.61 -4.16
CA GLU A 163 -15.50 10.93 -2.81
C GLU A 163 -14.74 12.09 -2.16
N ALA A 164 -13.40 12.15 -2.34
CA ALA A 164 -12.59 13.28 -1.89
C ALA A 164 -13.02 14.61 -2.57
N GLU A 165 -13.39 14.59 -3.85
CA GLU A 165 -13.93 15.78 -4.53
C GLU A 165 -15.20 16.31 -3.88
N LEU A 166 -16.10 15.41 -3.45
CA LEU A 166 -17.33 15.79 -2.74
C LEU A 166 -17.03 16.44 -1.38
N ARG A 167 -15.94 16.06 -0.71
CA ARG A 167 -15.53 16.62 0.59
C ARG A 167 -14.83 17.97 0.49
N ILE A 168 -14.27 18.31 -0.68
CA ILE A 168 -13.58 19.60 -0.91
C ILE A 168 -14.58 20.74 -1.19
N ARG A 169 -15.70 20.39 -1.83
CA ARG A 169 -16.75 21.31 -2.27
C ARG A 169 -17.62 21.77 -1.10
#